data_AF-A0A518FGX8-F1
#
_entry.id   AF-A0A518FGX8-F1
#
_cell.length_a   1.000
_cell.length_b   1.000
_cell.length_c   1.000
_cell.angle_alpha   90.00
_cell.angle_beta   90.00
_cell.angle_gamma   90.00
#
_symmetry.space_group_name_H-M   'P 1'
#
loop_
_entity.id
_entity.type
_entity.pdbx_description
1 polymer ?
#
loop_
_entity_poly.entity_id
_entity_poly.type
_entity_poly.pdbx_seq_one_letter_code
_entity_poly.pdbx_strand_id
1 'polypeptide(L)'
;MDDKYFSRRGCWHTLEGQLVVHDTFSEQAPRMITMEPWYGVVFMSADGEHTVDEFVSNMAGQYEGGAPAGLREQIHEIIGTLIEEGILRLHDEREPLPAYFAEEYFEQDAEIRKQQMQADGLID
;
A
#
# COMPACT_ATOMS: atom_id res chain seq x y z
N MET A 1 2.60 14.96 -6.13
CA MET A 1 2.73 13.65 -5.45
C MET A 1 4.00 12.93 -5.85
N ASP A 2 4.58 13.21 -7.03
CA ASP A 2 5.83 12.59 -7.49
C ASP A 2 7.00 12.66 -6.50
N ASP A 3 7.11 13.79 -5.79
CA ASP A 3 8.12 14.06 -4.76
C ASP A 3 7.81 13.41 -3.41
N LYS A 4 6.64 12.79 -3.25
CA LYS A 4 6.19 12.21 -1.99
C LYS A 4 6.53 10.74 -1.91
N TYR A 5 6.93 10.33 -0.71
CA TYR A 5 6.91 8.93 -0.32
C TYR A 5 5.47 8.49 -0.11
N PHE A 6 5.22 7.21 -0.33
CA PHE A 6 3.89 6.64 -0.19
C PHE A 6 3.97 5.29 0.49
N SER A 7 3.10 5.07 1.46
CA SER A 7 3.11 3.87 2.29
C SER A 7 1.72 3.27 2.43
N ARG A 8 1.68 1.95 2.64
CA ARG A 8 0.49 1.21 3.04
C ARG A 8 -0.09 1.74 4.35
N ARG A 9 -1.42 1.68 4.42
CA ARG A 9 -2.29 1.89 5.59
C ARG A 9 -3.28 0.74 5.71
N GLY A 10 -2.85 -0.48 5.42
CA GLY A 10 -3.73 -1.64 5.53
C GLY A 10 -2.92 -2.90 5.69
N CYS A 11 -3.41 -3.80 6.54
CA CYS A 11 -2.89 -5.16 6.58
C CYS A 11 -3.35 -5.88 5.31
N TRP A 12 -2.62 -6.89 4.85
CA TRP A 12 -2.94 -7.55 3.60
C TRP A 12 -2.64 -9.04 3.68
N HIS A 13 -3.28 -9.82 2.81
CA HIS A 13 -2.92 -11.21 2.57
C HIS A 13 -3.22 -11.58 1.12
N THR A 14 -2.77 -12.76 0.72
CA THR A 14 -3.13 -13.37 -0.55
C THR A 14 -4.18 -14.47 -0.34
N LEU A 15 -5.23 -14.42 -1.14
CA LEU A 15 -6.27 -15.44 -1.18
C LEU A 15 -6.39 -15.93 -2.62
N GLU A 16 -6.07 -17.20 -2.86
CA GLU A 16 -6.07 -17.80 -4.21
C GLU A 16 -5.25 -17.00 -5.25
N GLY A 17 -4.15 -16.38 -4.80
CA GLY A 17 -3.28 -15.56 -5.64
C GLY A 17 -3.75 -14.11 -5.84
N GLN A 18 -4.87 -13.73 -5.24
CA GLN A 18 -5.42 -12.39 -5.28
C GLN A 18 -5.09 -11.63 -4.00
N LEU A 19 -4.66 -10.37 -4.14
CA LEU A 19 -4.37 -9.52 -2.98
C LEU A 19 -5.67 -9.06 -2.31
N VAL A 20 -5.75 -9.23 -0.99
CA VAL A 20 -6.88 -8.78 -0.16
C VAL A 20 -6.36 -7.88 0.95
N VAL A 21 -6.81 -6.63 0.97
CA VAL A 21 -6.46 -5.64 1.98
C VAL A 21 -7.55 -5.57 3.05
N HIS A 22 -7.12 -5.54 4.30
CA HIS A 22 -7.96 -5.36 5.48
C HIS A 22 -7.88 -3.89 5.90
N ASP A 23 -9.00 -3.19 5.79
CA ASP A 23 -9.18 -1.87 6.41
C ASP A 23 -9.39 -2.06 7.92
N THR A 24 -8.29 -2.07 8.66
CA THR A 24 -8.28 -2.27 10.11
C THR A 24 -8.53 -1.00 10.90
N PHE A 25 -8.61 0.17 10.25
CA PHE A 25 -8.81 1.47 10.90
C PHE A 25 -10.27 1.89 10.97
N SER A 26 -11.11 1.35 10.11
CA SER A 26 -12.56 1.54 10.19
C SER A 26 -13.15 0.63 11.28
N GLU A 27 -12.87 0.90 12.56
CA GLU A 27 -13.27 0.05 13.71
C GLU A 27 -14.76 -0.30 13.73
N GLN A 28 -15.61 0.59 13.22
CA GLN A 28 -17.06 0.42 13.18
C GLN A 28 -17.57 -0.29 11.91
N ALA A 29 -16.72 -0.45 10.90
CA ALA A 29 -17.05 -1.09 9.61
C ALA A 29 -15.78 -1.66 8.94
N PRO A 30 -15.15 -2.70 9.49
CA PRO A 30 -13.97 -3.31 8.89
C PRO A 30 -14.32 -3.86 7.51
N ARG A 31 -13.48 -3.54 6.52
CA ARG A 31 -13.67 -3.97 5.12
C ARG A 31 -12.54 -4.91 4.71
N MET A 32 -12.89 -5.95 3.97
CA MET A 32 -11.93 -6.73 3.18
C MET A 32 -12.10 -6.34 1.73
N ILE A 33 -11.04 -5.81 1.13
CA ILE A 33 -11.03 -5.26 -0.21
C ILE A 33 -10.17 -6.18 -1.07
N THR A 34 -10.82 -6.88 -1.98
CA THR A 34 -10.14 -7.57 -3.08
C THR A 34 -9.55 -6.52 -4.00
N MET A 35 -8.25 -6.63 -4.27
CA MET A 35 -7.55 -5.66 -5.09
C MET A 35 -7.55 -6.06 -6.58
N GLU A 36 -7.90 -5.12 -7.45
CA GLU A 36 -7.62 -5.25 -8.88
C GLU A 36 -6.11 -5.37 -9.11
N PRO A 37 -5.64 -6.13 -10.13
CA PRO A 37 -4.22 -6.46 -10.28
C PRO A 37 -3.27 -5.26 -10.26
N TRP A 38 -3.59 -4.21 -11.02
CA TRP A 38 -2.77 -2.98 -11.06
C TRP A 38 -2.77 -2.20 -9.75
N TYR A 39 -3.90 -2.20 -9.04
CA TYR A 39 -3.99 -1.60 -7.72
C TYR A 39 -3.16 -2.39 -6.71
N GLY A 40 -3.10 -3.71 -6.87
CA GLY A 40 -2.26 -4.60 -6.08
C GLY A 40 -0.78 -4.31 -6.27
N VAL A 41 -0.33 -4.08 -7.51
CA VAL A 41 1.05 -3.68 -7.79
C VAL A 41 1.39 -2.37 -7.07
N VAL A 42 0.55 -1.34 -7.22
CA VAL A 42 0.77 -0.03 -6.55
C VAL A 42 0.79 -0.19 -5.03
N PHE A 43 -0.14 -0.95 -4.46
CA PHE A 43 -0.19 -1.18 -3.02
C PHE A 43 1.05 -1.90 -2.49
N MET A 44 1.51 -2.95 -3.19
CA MET A 44 2.69 -3.72 -2.79
C MET A 44 3.99 -2.91 -2.93
N SER A 45 4.04 -1.94 -3.84
CA SER A 45 5.16 -1.00 -3.99
C SER A 45 5.14 0.16 -2.99
N ALA A 46 4.04 0.40 -2.28
CA ALA A 46 3.92 1.47 -1.30
C ALA A 46 4.60 1.09 0.03
N ASP A 47 5.93 1.14 0.06
CA ASP A 47 6.78 0.73 1.18
C ASP A 47 7.18 1.89 2.12
N GLY A 48 6.83 3.13 1.77
CA GLY A 48 7.25 4.34 2.48
C GLY A 48 8.74 4.67 2.31
N GLU A 49 9.46 3.89 1.52
CA GLU A 49 10.89 4.05 1.25
C GLU A 49 11.16 4.71 -0.10
N HIS A 50 10.27 4.51 -1.06
CA HIS A 50 10.36 5.08 -2.39
C HIS A 50 9.32 6.17 -2.62
N THR A 51 9.70 7.16 -3.39
CA THR A 51 8.80 8.19 -3.89
C THR A 51 7.93 7.65 -5.03
N VAL A 52 6.82 8.35 -5.31
CA VAL A 52 5.97 8.01 -6.46
C VAL A 52 6.75 8.10 -7.77
N ASP A 53 7.66 9.05 -7.94
CA ASP A 53 8.49 9.16 -9.15
C ASP A 53 9.45 7.98 -9.32
N GLU A 54 10.07 7.50 -8.24
CA GLU A 54 10.94 6.32 -8.26
C GLU A 54 10.15 5.07 -8.65
N PHE A 55 8.94 4.90 -8.12
CA PHE A 55 8.05 3.82 -8.52
C PHE A 55 7.65 3.92 -10.00
N VAL A 56 7.21 5.10 -10.47
CA VAL A 56 6.86 5.31 -11.88
C VAL A 56 8.05 5.01 -12.79
N SER A 57 9.25 5.45 -12.40
CA SER A 57 10.49 5.20 -13.14
C SER A 57 10.85 3.72 -13.17
N ASN A 58 10.68 3.01 -12.05
CA ASN A 58 10.87 1.56 -11.98
C ASN A 58 9.91 0.81 -12.90
N MET A 59 8.61 1.18 -12.87
CA MET A 59 7.59 0.58 -13.72
C MET A 59 7.83 0.86 -15.19
N ALA A 60 8.22 2.09 -15.54
CA ALA A 60 8.59 2.47 -16.90
C ALA A 60 9.77 1.63 -17.43
N GLY A 61 10.75 1.32 -16.56
CA GLY A 61 11.91 0.49 -16.90
C GLY A 61 11.59 -0.98 -17.20
N GLN A 62 10.39 -1.47 -16.85
CA GLN A 62 9.96 -2.83 -17.17
C GLN A 62 9.56 -3.01 -18.65
N TYR A 63 9.45 -1.92 -19.40
CA TYR A 63 9.04 -1.94 -20.81
C TYR A 63 10.25 -1.79 -21.73
N GLU A 64 10.67 -2.89 -22.37
CA GLU A 64 11.82 -2.92 -23.29
C GLU A 64 11.70 -1.92 -24.47
N GLY A 65 10.47 -1.60 -24.88
CA GLY A 65 10.17 -0.68 -25.99
C GLY A 65 9.89 0.77 -25.57
N GLY A 66 10.09 1.11 -24.29
CA GLY A 66 9.67 2.36 -23.69
C GLY A 66 8.29 2.27 -23.03
N ALA A 67 8.08 3.08 -21.99
CA ALA A 67 6.85 3.07 -21.22
C ALA A 67 5.63 3.45 -22.08
N PRO A 68 4.47 2.81 -21.86
CA PRO A 68 3.22 3.21 -22.48
C PRO A 68 2.90 4.69 -22.19
N ALA A 69 2.34 5.38 -23.17
CA ALA A 69 1.78 6.71 -22.95
C ALA A 69 0.67 6.63 -21.89
N GLY A 70 0.69 7.54 -20.92
CA GLY A 70 -0.31 7.55 -19.84
C GLY A 70 0.04 6.73 -18.60
N LEU A 71 1.17 6.01 -18.57
CA LEU A 71 1.55 5.16 -17.42
C LEU A 71 1.61 5.95 -16.11
N ARG A 72 2.22 7.14 -16.15
CA ARG A 72 2.36 8.00 -14.97
C ARG A 72 0.99 8.46 -14.48
N GLU A 73 0.17 8.96 -15.39
CA GLU A 73 -1.17 9.46 -15.11
C GLU A 73 -2.04 8.34 -14.51
N GLN A 74 -1.98 7.14 -15.07
CA GLN A 74 -2.70 5.98 -14.55
C GLN A 74 -2.22 5.57 -13.15
N ILE A 75 -0.91 5.59 -12.90
CA ILE A 75 -0.37 5.33 -11.56
C ILE A 75 -0.86 6.40 -10.56
N HIS A 76 -0.85 7.68 -10.95
CA HIS A 76 -1.37 8.77 -10.10
C HIS A 76 -2.85 8.60 -9.78
N GLU A 77 -3.67 8.20 -10.76
CA GLU A 77 -5.10 7.92 -10.55
C GLU A 77 -5.33 6.76 -9.57
N ILE A 78 -4.56 5.66 -9.71
CA ILE A 78 -4.64 4.51 -8.80
C ILE A 78 -4.22 4.92 -7.39
N ILE A 79 -3.08 5.61 -7.24
CA ILE A 79 -2.61 6.10 -5.93
C ILE A 79 -3.65 7.03 -5.31
N GLY A 80 -4.20 7.97 -6.09
CA GLY A 80 -5.25 8.88 -5.64
C GLY A 80 -6.47 8.13 -5.11
N THR A 81 -6.93 7.13 -5.85
CA THR A 81 -8.08 6.30 -5.46
C THR A 81 -7.80 5.53 -4.15
N LEU A 82 -6.62 4.93 -4.02
CA LEU A 82 -6.23 4.20 -2.81
C LEU A 82 -6.03 5.12 -1.59
N ILE A 83 -5.64 6.38 -1.80
CA ILE A 83 -5.58 7.39 -0.73
C ILE A 83 -6.99 7.80 -0.30
N GLU A 84 -7.90 8.04 -1.26
CA GLU A 84 -9.30 8.38 -0.97
C GLU A 84 -9.99 7.27 -0.17
N GLU A 85 -9.68 6.01 -0.45
CA GLU A 85 -10.15 4.84 0.30
C GLU A 85 -9.45 4.62 1.65
N GLY A 86 -8.42 5.42 1.98
CA GLY A 86 -7.64 5.32 3.22
C GLY A 86 -6.63 4.16 3.26
N ILE A 87 -6.41 3.48 2.13
CA ILE A 87 -5.55 2.30 1.99
C ILE A 87 -4.07 2.71 1.86
N LEU A 88 -3.80 3.85 1.25
CA LEU A 88 -2.46 4.44 1.14
C LEU A 88 -2.41 5.82 1.79
N ARG A 89 -1.20 6.28 2.08
CA ARG A 89 -0.93 7.67 2.49
C ARG A 89 0.31 8.21 1.78
N LEU A 90 0.39 9.53 1.65
CA LEU A 90 1.59 10.25 1.22
C LEU A 90 2.28 10.90 2.41
N HIS A 91 3.60 11.01 2.36
CA HIS A 91 4.41 11.67 3.37
C HIS A 91 5.66 12.31 2.74
N ASP A 92 6.21 13.33 3.42
CA ASP A 92 7.31 14.16 2.92
C ASP A 92 8.70 13.55 3.15
N GLU A 93 8.82 12.65 4.12
CA GLU A 93 10.08 12.04 4.53
C GLU A 93 9.97 10.52 4.43
N ARG A 94 11.11 9.84 4.23
CA ARG A 94 11.16 8.38 4.21
C ARG A 94 10.66 7.81 5.55
N GLU A 95 9.64 6.97 5.50
CA GLU A 95 9.05 6.32 6.68
C GLU A 95 8.82 4.83 6.38
N PRO A 96 9.77 3.96 6.76
CA PRO A 96 9.62 2.52 6.55
C PRO A 96 8.37 1.98 7.25
N LEU A 97 7.72 1.02 6.62
CA LEU A 97 6.51 0.42 7.18
C LEU A 97 6.79 -0.33 8.50
N PRO A 98 5.89 -0.22 9.48
CA PRO A 98 5.87 -1.14 10.60
C PRO A 98 5.56 -2.57 10.10
N ALA A 99 6.06 -3.57 10.83
CA ALA A 99 5.96 -4.98 10.44
C ALA A 99 4.53 -5.40 10.08
N TYR A 100 3.54 -4.90 10.83
CA TYR A 100 2.13 -5.25 10.61
C TYR A 100 1.52 -4.76 9.28
N PHE A 101 2.13 -3.78 8.62
CA PHE A 101 1.79 -3.40 7.24
C PHE A 101 2.77 -3.94 6.20
N ALA A 102 4.02 -4.18 6.59
CA ALA A 102 5.05 -4.68 5.69
C ALA A 102 4.82 -6.16 5.31
N GLU A 103 4.43 -6.98 6.28
CA GLU A 103 4.33 -8.44 6.18
C GLU A 103 2.89 -8.93 5.96
N GLU A 104 2.73 -10.17 5.49
CA GLU A 104 1.42 -10.78 5.26
C GLU A 104 0.68 -11.05 6.58
N TYR A 105 -0.60 -10.71 6.63
CA TYR A 105 -1.42 -10.67 7.84
C TYR A 105 -1.50 -12.03 8.57
N PHE A 106 -1.61 -13.13 7.83
CA PHE A 106 -1.75 -14.46 8.43
C PHE A 106 -0.41 -15.11 8.82
N GLU A 107 0.71 -14.55 8.38
CA GLU A 107 2.05 -15.03 8.77
C GLU A 107 2.52 -14.41 10.10
N GLN A 108 1.88 -13.33 10.53
CA GLN A 108 2.19 -12.63 11.77
C GLN A 108 1.49 -13.24 12.99
N ASP A 109 2.17 -13.22 14.14
CA ASP A 109 1.53 -13.51 15.42
C ASP A 109 0.49 -12.43 15.76
N ALA A 110 -0.76 -12.86 16.01
CA ALA A 110 -1.88 -11.95 16.20
C ALA A 110 -1.76 -11.09 17.46
N GLU A 111 -1.19 -11.62 18.54
CA GLU A 111 -1.03 -10.87 19.79
C GLU A 111 0.11 -9.86 19.65
N ILE A 112 1.22 -10.24 19.01
CA ILE A 112 2.32 -9.31 18.73
C ILE A 112 1.85 -8.17 17.83
N ARG A 113 1.15 -8.48 16.74
CA ARG A 113 0.58 -7.46 15.84
C ARG A 113 -0.35 -6.52 16.61
N LYS A 114 -1.26 -7.05 17.41
CA LYS A 114 -2.21 -6.24 18.19
C LYS A 114 -1.48 -5.29 19.14
N GLN A 115 -0.47 -5.79 19.86
CA GLN A 115 0.34 -4.98 20.77
C GLN A 115 1.08 -3.85 20.04
N GLN A 116 1.66 -4.13 18.86
CA GLN A 116 2.32 -3.11 18.05
C GLN A 116 1.33 -2.04 17.56
N MET A 117 0.17 -2.46 17.05
CA MET A 117 -0.86 -1.52 16.57
C MET A 117 -1.43 -0.66 17.72
N GLN A 118 -1.62 -1.22 18.92
CA GLN A 118 -2.03 -0.46 20.11
C GLN A 118 -0.95 0.53 20.56
N ALA A 119 0.33 0.13 20.55
CA ALA A 119 1.44 1.00 20.91
C ALA A 119 1.56 2.20 19.96
N ASP A 120 1.24 1.99 18.68
CA ASP A 120 1.21 3.02 17.64
C ASP A 120 -0.11 3.81 17.60
N GLY A 121 -1.05 3.54 18.53
CA GLY A 121 -2.31 4.27 18.68
C GLY A 121 -3.30 4.06 17.54
N LEU A 122 -3.19 2.94 16.82
CA LEU A 122 -4.02 2.61 15.67
C LEU A 122 -5.34 1.94 16.03
N ILE A 123 -5.38 1.27 17.19
CA ILE A 123 -6.51 0.54 17.75
C ILE A 123 -6.46 0.62 19.29
N ASP A 124 -7.61 0.45 19.94
CA ASP A 124 -7.76 0.46 21.41
C ASP A 124 -7.41 -0.88 22.13
#